data_AF-A0A1H6HV91-F1
#
_entry.id   AF-A0A1H6HV91-F1
#
_cell.length_a   1.000
_cell.length_b   1.000
_cell.length_c   1.000
_cell.angle_alpha   90.00
_cell.angle_beta   90.00
_cell.angle_gamma   90.00
#
_symmetry.space_group_name_H-M   'P 1'
#
loop_
_entity.id
_entity.type
_entity.pdbx_description
1 polymer ?
#
loop_
_entity_poly.entity_id
_entity_poly.type
_entity_poly.pdbx_seq_one_letter_code
_entity_poly.pdbx_strand_id
1 'polypeptide(L)'
;MTDDRSSAFVPGHVTAFFSTHPDENAHAAGSRGAGIALTEGVTVAVEPGAESDAATSDASPRQTVNGESATIDPVTLVLSRLDLDARVTVETDLPIGSGFGVSGAAALGTALAATDATDNGYSENDLIRIAHAAEVEAGTGLGDVVAQARGGIPIRLEPGAPGYGTLDGVPATGRIEYVTFGELPTESILTDDTADLTAAGERALTTLKEDPTLPTLMDASRTFAREAGLLVPAVAEAIDLVDDVGGEASMAMLGRTVFALGTGLSDAGYDPTVCRVHPGGSRVCEPDRNGSPTRRR
;
A
#
# COMPACT_ATOMS: atom_id res chain seq x y z
N MET A 1 11.30 -11.99 30.50
CA MET A 1 11.23 -11.29 29.22
C MET A 1 10.08 -11.93 28.50
N THR A 2 8.87 -11.39 28.68
CA THR A 2 7.83 -11.59 27.68
C THR A 2 8.40 -10.95 26.42
N ASP A 3 8.42 -11.71 25.32
CA ASP A 3 8.63 -11.13 24.00
C ASP A 3 7.41 -10.26 23.74
N ASP A 4 7.44 -8.99 24.14
CA ASP A 4 6.38 -8.01 23.83
C ASP A 4 6.45 -7.56 22.36
N ARG A 5 7.09 -8.39 21.51
CA ARG A 5 7.20 -8.21 20.07
C ARG A 5 5.90 -8.68 19.43
N SER A 6 5.23 -7.77 18.74
CA SER A 6 4.13 -8.12 17.85
C SER A 6 4.48 -7.83 16.40
N SER A 7 3.76 -8.45 15.48
CA SER A 7 3.90 -8.16 14.05
C SER A 7 2.56 -8.13 13.34
N ALA A 8 2.50 -7.37 12.26
CA ALA A 8 1.34 -7.26 11.40
C ALA A 8 1.74 -7.37 9.94
N PHE A 9 0.88 -7.97 9.13
CA PHE A 9 0.99 -8.02 7.68
C PHE A 9 0.01 -7.04 7.06
N VAL A 10 0.47 -6.27 6.08
CA VAL A 10 -0.36 -5.37 5.28
C VAL A 10 -0.12 -5.66 3.80
N PRO A 11 -1.16 -5.91 3.00
CA PRO A 11 -0.98 -6.18 1.57
C PRO A 11 -0.36 -4.97 0.85
N GLY A 12 0.43 -5.23 -0.18
CA GLY A 12 0.83 -4.20 -1.14
C GLY A 12 -0.41 -3.70 -1.87
N HIS A 13 -0.38 -2.46 -2.35
CA HIS A 13 -1.50 -1.88 -3.09
C HIS A 13 -1.02 -1.23 -4.38
N VAL A 14 -1.63 -1.62 -5.49
CA VAL A 14 -1.44 -0.99 -6.78
C VAL A 14 -2.65 -0.10 -7.07
N THR A 15 -2.44 1.21 -7.12
CA THR A 15 -3.47 2.14 -7.60
C THR A 15 -3.57 2.05 -9.11
N ALA A 16 -4.78 1.86 -9.64
CA ALA A 16 -5.06 1.81 -11.08
C ALA A 16 -5.41 3.20 -11.64
N PHE A 17 -6.19 3.98 -10.90
CA PHE A 17 -6.43 5.39 -11.20
C PHE A 17 -6.84 6.13 -9.93
N PHE A 18 -6.73 7.45 -9.93
CA PHE A 18 -7.09 8.26 -8.78
C PHE A 18 -7.43 9.71 -9.13
N SER A 19 -8.12 10.38 -8.22
CA SER A 19 -8.25 11.84 -8.15
C SER A 19 -7.82 12.31 -6.75
N THR A 20 -7.17 13.46 -6.68
CA THR A 20 -6.64 14.01 -5.42
C THR A 20 -7.66 14.95 -4.79
N HIS A 21 -7.88 14.80 -3.48
CA HIS A 21 -8.82 15.60 -2.70
C HIS A 21 -8.12 16.11 -1.45
N PRO A 22 -7.32 17.19 -1.56
CA PRO A 22 -6.64 17.77 -0.41
C PRO A 22 -7.65 18.42 0.55
N ASP A 23 -7.35 18.36 1.85
CA ASP A 23 -8.13 19.00 2.91
C ASP A 23 -7.18 19.42 4.05
N GLU A 24 -7.54 20.47 4.79
CA GLU A 24 -6.75 20.90 5.96
C GLU A 24 -6.79 19.85 7.09
N ASN A 25 -7.87 19.07 7.16
CA ASN A 25 -7.99 17.94 8.06
C ASN A 25 -7.43 16.67 7.39
N ALA A 26 -6.31 16.17 7.89
CA ALA A 26 -5.65 14.98 7.38
C ALA A 26 -6.54 13.72 7.36
N HIS A 27 -7.57 13.63 8.22
CA HIS A 27 -8.53 12.53 8.19
C HIS A 27 -9.57 12.64 7.07
N ALA A 28 -9.87 13.86 6.61
CA ALA A 28 -10.78 14.13 5.51
C ALA A 28 -10.06 14.15 4.15
N ALA A 29 -8.81 14.60 4.13
CA ALA A 29 -7.95 14.57 2.97
C ALA A 29 -7.76 13.14 2.47
N GLY A 30 -7.71 12.96 1.16
CA GLY A 30 -7.48 11.66 0.57
C GLY A 30 -7.62 11.64 -0.94
N SER A 31 -8.03 10.49 -1.46
CA SER A 31 -8.23 10.28 -2.88
C SER A 31 -9.50 9.49 -3.14
N ARG A 32 -10.09 9.72 -4.31
CA ARG A 32 -11.01 8.76 -4.92
C ARG A 32 -10.25 7.95 -5.98
N GLY A 33 -10.80 6.81 -6.38
CA GLY A 33 -10.18 5.97 -7.40
C GLY A 33 -10.34 4.49 -7.12
N ALA A 34 -9.54 3.65 -7.77
CA ALA A 34 -9.56 2.21 -7.55
C ALA A 34 -8.17 1.61 -7.67
N GLY A 35 -8.00 0.42 -7.10
CA GLY A 35 -6.75 -0.31 -7.12
C GLY A 35 -6.91 -1.75 -6.70
N ILE A 36 -5.79 -2.45 -6.53
CA ILE A 36 -5.74 -3.88 -6.23
C ILE A 36 -4.80 -4.10 -5.04
N ALA A 37 -5.32 -4.74 -3.99
CA ALA A 37 -4.51 -5.24 -2.90
C ALA A 37 -3.86 -6.58 -3.32
N LEU A 38 -2.55 -6.71 -3.15
CA LEU A 38 -1.75 -7.85 -3.58
C LEU A 38 -1.47 -8.80 -2.41
N THR A 39 -1.29 -10.08 -2.71
CA THR A 39 -0.86 -11.07 -1.69
C THR A 39 0.57 -10.89 -1.24
N GLU A 40 1.39 -10.21 -2.04
CA GLU A 40 2.67 -9.67 -1.60
C GLU A 40 2.43 -8.36 -0.85
N GLY A 41 3.23 -8.09 0.17
CA GLY A 41 2.97 -7.01 1.10
C GLY A 41 4.14 -6.76 2.03
N VAL A 42 3.84 -6.02 3.09
CA VAL A 42 4.79 -5.59 4.08
C VAL A 42 4.48 -6.28 5.39
N THR A 43 5.50 -6.89 6.01
CA THR A 43 5.42 -7.36 7.40
C THR A 43 6.14 -6.35 8.28
N VAL A 44 5.45 -5.85 9.29
CA VAL A 44 6.00 -4.91 10.27
C VAL A 44 6.05 -5.60 11.62
N ALA A 45 7.22 -5.63 12.26
CA ALA A 45 7.38 -6.04 13.65
C ALA A 45 7.66 -4.81 14.52
N VAL A 46 7.02 -4.74 15.68
CA VAL A 46 7.19 -3.68 16.67
C VAL A 46 7.64 -4.30 17.99
N GLU A 47 8.73 -3.76 18.53
CA GLU A 47 9.30 -4.11 19.83
C GLU A 47 9.27 -2.87 20.71
N PRO A 48 8.32 -2.76 21.66
CA PRO A 48 8.27 -1.65 22.62
C PRO A 48 9.58 -1.52 23.40
N GLY A 49 10.05 -0.29 23.59
CA GLY A 49 11.22 0.00 24.42
C GLY A 49 10.92 -0.24 25.90
N ALA A 50 11.91 -0.72 26.67
CA ALA A 50 11.79 -0.78 28.11
C ALA A 50 11.84 0.65 28.70
N GLU A 51 10.94 0.97 29.63
CA GLU A 51 10.86 2.29 30.33
C GLU A 51 12.18 2.72 31.00
N SER A 52 13.15 1.81 31.19
CA SER A 52 14.42 2.05 31.90
C SER A 52 15.64 2.37 31.02
N ASP A 53 15.54 2.37 29.69
CA ASP A 53 16.72 2.45 28.80
C ASP A 53 17.08 3.86 28.32
N ALA A 54 16.53 4.91 28.95
CA ALA A 54 16.96 6.30 28.71
C ALA A 54 18.46 6.55 28.98
N ALA A 55 19.20 5.58 29.55
CA ALA A 55 20.62 5.66 29.86
C ALA A 55 21.51 4.64 29.11
N THR A 56 20.97 3.75 28.28
CA THR A 56 21.77 2.82 27.47
C THR A 56 21.63 3.16 26.00
N SER A 57 22.67 3.82 25.50
CA SER A 57 22.94 4.05 24.08
C SER A 57 23.12 2.72 23.34
N ASP A 58 22.05 1.97 23.13
CA ASP A 58 22.04 0.95 22.09
C ASP A 58 21.99 1.68 20.75
N ALA A 59 23.12 1.72 20.05
CA ALA A 59 23.28 2.41 18.77
C ALA A 59 22.51 1.73 17.62
N SER A 60 21.67 0.75 17.93
CA SER A 60 20.82 0.04 16.99
C SER A 60 19.75 0.97 16.43
N PRO A 61 19.50 0.94 15.11
CA PRO A 61 18.52 1.81 14.48
C PRO A 61 17.11 1.54 15.04
N ARG A 62 16.34 2.61 15.23
CA ARG A 62 14.95 2.53 15.69
C ARG A 62 14.01 2.03 14.60
N GLN A 63 14.39 2.19 13.33
CA GLN A 63 13.65 1.71 12.18
C GLN A 63 14.61 1.00 11.23
N THR A 64 14.22 -0.18 10.78
CA THR A 64 14.93 -0.91 9.71
C THR A 64 13.97 -1.31 8.61
N VAL A 65 14.46 -1.31 7.38
CA VAL A 65 13.76 -1.83 6.20
C VAL A 65 14.65 -2.89 5.57
N ASN A 66 14.18 -4.13 5.50
CA ASN A 66 14.93 -5.29 4.99
C ASN A 66 16.33 -5.43 5.64
N GLY A 67 16.39 -5.25 6.96
CA GLY A 67 17.62 -5.27 7.75
C GLY A 67 18.54 -4.03 7.65
N GLU A 68 18.24 -3.06 6.78
CA GLU A 68 19.02 -1.83 6.64
C GLU A 68 18.39 -0.68 7.44
N SER A 69 19.23 0.20 8.02
CA SER A 69 18.76 1.37 8.76
C SER A 69 18.11 2.38 7.81
N ALA A 70 16.81 2.59 7.93
CA ALA A 70 16.06 3.55 7.13
C ALA A 70 14.88 4.10 7.94
N THR A 71 14.55 5.38 7.72
CA THR A 71 13.39 6.02 8.35
C THR A 71 12.25 6.11 7.35
N ILE A 72 11.05 5.73 7.79
CA ILE A 72 9.80 5.95 7.07
C ILE A 72 9.01 6.99 7.88
N ASP A 73 8.88 8.21 7.37
CA ASP A 73 8.27 9.33 8.11
C ASP A 73 6.87 9.01 8.66
N PRO A 74 5.96 8.38 7.88
CA PRO A 74 4.68 7.88 8.39
C PRO A 74 4.81 6.97 9.62
N VAL A 75 5.81 6.08 9.70
CA VAL A 75 6.04 5.19 10.85
C VAL A 75 6.38 6.01 12.09
N THR A 76 7.27 7.00 11.95
CA THR A 76 7.63 7.93 13.05
C THR A 76 6.40 8.68 13.57
N LEU A 77 5.57 9.16 12.66
CA LEU A 77 4.34 9.89 12.98
C LEU A 77 3.27 9.00 13.64
N VAL A 78 3.19 7.71 13.28
CA VAL A 78 2.31 6.73 13.95
C VAL A 78 2.77 6.50 15.39
N LEU A 79 4.06 6.20 15.60
CA LEU A 79 4.61 5.97 16.95
C LEU A 79 4.41 7.18 17.87
N SER A 80 4.62 8.39 17.35
CA SER A 80 4.39 9.65 18.07
C SER A 80 2.92 9.79 18.52
N ARG A 81 1.95 9.46 17.66
CA ARG A 81 0.52 9.52 18.00
C ARG A 81 0.09 8.47 19.02
N LEU A 82 0.77 7.32 19.03
CA LEU A 82 0.56 6.27 20.00
C LEU A 82 1.32 6.49 21.31
N ASP A 83 2.09 7.59 21.41
CA ASP A 83 2.99 7.90 22.53
C ASP A 83 3.91 6.71 22.88
N LEU A 84 4.43 6.04 21.85
CA LEU A 84 5.19 4.80 21.98
C LEU A 84 6.62 4.97 21.50
N ASP A 85 7.58 4.70 22.40
CA ASP A 85 8.97 4.46 22.01
C ASP A 85 9.15 2.97 21.67
N ALA A 86 9.46 2.66 20.42
CA ALA A 86 9.62 1.29 19.94
C ALA A 86 10.67 1.18 18.82
N ARG A 87 11.23 -0.02 18.69
CA ARG A 87 11.96 -0.43 17.49
C ARG A 87 10.97 -1.01 16.49
N VAL A 88 11.08 -0.60 15.24
CA VAL A 88 10.24 -1.07 14.14
C VAL A 88 11.10 -1.73 13.07
N THR A 89 10.74 -2.95 12.69
CA THR A 89 11.37 -3.68 11.59
C THR A 89 10.34 -3.90 10.50
N VAL A 90 10.63 -3.41 9.30
CA VAL A 90 9.80 -3.50 8.11
C VAL A 90 10.46 -4.46 7.13
N GLU A 91 9.76 -5.50 6.73
CA GLU A 91 10.24 -6.51 5.78
C GLU A 91 9.28 -6.59 4.59
N THR A 92 9.81 -6.52 3.37
CA THR A 92 9.04 -6.54 2.12
C THR A 92 9.87 -6.97 0.92
N ASP A 93 9.30 -7.81 0.07
CA ASP A 93 9.84 -8.15 -1.25
C ASP A 93 9.39 -7.16 -2.33
N LEU A 94 8.43 -6.27 -2.01
CA LEU A 94 7.94 -5.25 -2.95
C LEU A 94 9.00 -4.18 -3.20
N PRO A 95 9.25 -3.80 -4.47
CA PRO A 95 10.13 -2.69 -4.80
C PRO A 95 9.65 -1.36 -4.18
N ILE A 96 10.48 -0.75 -3.35
CA ILE A 96 10.20 0.55 -2.72
C ILE A 96 10.14 1.65 -3.81
N GLY A 97 9.29 2.67 -3.62
CA GLY A 97 9.17 3.79 -4.57
C GLY A 97 8.59 3.42 -5.95
N SER A 98 8.03 2.21 -6.08
CA SER A 98 7.58 1.65 -7.37
C SER A 98 6.06 1.48 -7.48
N GLY A 99 5.29 2.24 -6.69
CA GLY A 99 3.82 2.30 -6.77
C GLY A 99 3.06 1.18 -6.04
N PHE A 100 3.67 0.56 -5.02
CA PHE A 100 3.06 -0.54 -4.24
C PHE A 100 2.54 -0.13 -2.85
N GLY A 101 2.59 1.16 -2.49
CA GLY A 101 2.11 1.67 -1.20
C GLY A 101 2.88 1.17 0.02
N VAL A 102 4.19 0.95 -0.09
CA VAL A 102 5.02 0.38 0.99
C VAL A 102 5.02 1.28 2.25
N SER A 103 5.04 2.60 2.09
CA SER A 103 5.01 3.53 3.23
C SER A 103 3.69 3.45 4.00
N GLY A 104 2.55 3.43 3.28
CA GLY A 104 1.23 3.27 3.88
C GLY A 104 1.07 1.91 4.56
N ALA A 105 1.63 0.86 3.96
CA ALA A 105 1.64 -0.47 4.54
C ALA A 105 2.48 -0.53 5.82
N ALA A 106 3.65 0.12 5.82
CA ALA A 106 4.51 0.23 6.99
C ALA A 106 3.82 1.02 8.13
N ALA A 107 3.15 2.13 7.81
CA ALA A 107 2.40 2.94 8.77
C ALA A 107 1.26 2.15 9.42
N LEU A 108 0.42 1.50 8.60
CA LEU A 108 -0.71 0.70 9.08
C LEU A 108 -0.23 -0.54 9.87
N GLY A 109 0.80 -1.22 9.39
CA GLY A 109 1.41 -2.36 10.06
C GLY A 109 1.99 -1.96 11.42
N THR A 110 2.63 -0.79 11.51
CA THR A 110 3.12 -0.24 12.78
C THR A 110 1.97 0.01 13.74
N ALA A 111 0.88 0.66 13.29
CA ALA A 111 -0.27 0.96 14.15
C ALA A 111 -0.90 -0.31 14.73
N LEU A 112 -1.05 -1.35 13.90
CA LEU A 112 -1.58 -2.66 14.29
C LEU A 112 -0.67 -3.40 15.27
N ALA A 113 0.60 -3.57 14.91
CA ALA A 113 1.56 -4.30 15.75
C ALA A 113 1.85 -3.58 17.06
N ALA A 114 1.95 -2.24 17.07
CA ALA A 114 2.14 -1.45 18.28
C ALA A 114 0.97 -1.60 19.26
N THR A 115 -0.26 -1.59 18.74
CA THR A 115 -1.49 -1.74 19.55
C THR A 115 -1.60 -3.15 20.13
N ASP A 116 -1.30 -4.17 19.34
CA ASP A 116 -1.28 -5.56 19.81
C ASP A 116 -0.18 -5.80 20.86
N ALA A 117 1.00 -5.20 20.68
CA ALA A 117 2.11 -5.29 21.62
C ALA A 117 1.85 -4.59 22.96
N THR A 118 1.00 -3.55 22.98
CA THR A 118 0.78 -2.70 24.17
C THR A 118 -0.63 -2.80 24.77
N ASP A 119 -1.54 -3.54 24.14
CA ASP A 119 -2.95 -3.70 24.55
C ASP A 119 -3.67 -2.36 24.82
N ASN A 120 -3.40 -1.35 23.98
CA ASN A 120 -3.82 0.04 24.20
C ASN A 120 -5.27 0.37 23.76
N GLY A 121 -6.08 -0.64 23.41
CA GLY A 121 -7.54 -0.52 23.29
C GLY A 121 -8.09 0.23 22.08
N TYR A 122 -7.27 0.58 21.09
CA TYR A 122 -7.76 1.21 19.85
C TYR A 122 -8.57 0.23 18.98
N SER A 123 -9.63 0.74 18.33
CA SER A 123 -10.34 -0.03 17.32
C SER A 123 -9.57 -0.05 16.00
N GLU A 124 -9.85 -1.02 15.13
CA GLU A 124 -9.25 -1.08 13.79
C GLU A 124 -9.42 0.25 13.01
N ASN A 125 -10.60 0.86 13.08
CA ASN A 125 -10.84 2.16 12.43
C ASN A 125 -9.99 3.30 13.02
N ASP A 126 -9.66 3.27 14.32
CA ASP A 126 -8.78 4.26 14.92
C ASP A 126 -7.35 4.10 14.39
N LEU A 127 -6.88 2.86 14.27
CA LEU A 127 -5.56 2.54 13.74
C LEU A 127 -5.42 2.92 12.27
N ILE A 128 -6.45 2.66 11.46
CA ILE A 128 -6.51 3.10 10.07
C ILE A 128 -6.47 4.64 9.99
N ARG A 129 -7.21 5.36 10.86
CA ARG A 129 -7.18 6.84 10.89
C ARG A 129 -5.80 7.38 11.26
N ILE A 130 -5.14 6.77 12.24
CA ILE A 130 -3.80 7.16 12.69
C ILE A 130 -2.78 6.99 11.55
N ALA A 131 -2.77 5.82 10.91
CA ALA A 131 -1.87 5.53 9.79
C ALA A 131 -2.17 6.41 8.57
N HIS A 132 -3.45 6.63 8.24
CA HIS A 132 -3.84 7.49 7.13
C HIS A 132 -3.41 8.94 7.34
N ALA A 133 -3.66 9.50 8.52
CA ALA A 133 -3.23 10.88 8.81
C ALA A 133 -1.71 11.02 8.77
N ALA A 134 -0.96 9.99 9.22
CA ALA A 134 0.49 9.97 9.12
C ALA A 134 1.00 10.00 7.67
N GLU A 135 0.39 9.24 6.77
CA GLU A 135 0.71 9.26 5.32
C GLU A 135 0.41 10.61 4.68
N VAL A 136 -0.77 11.18 4.97
CA VAL A 136 -1.20 12.47 4.42
C VAL A 136 -0.26 13.58 4.89
N GLU A 137 0.05 13.66 6.18
CA GLU A 137 0.93 14.69 6.74
C GLU A 137 2.38 14.57 6.27
N ALA A 138 2.85 13.34 6.02
CA ALA A 138 4.15 13.10 5.42
C ALA A 138 4.18 13.36 3.90
N GLY A 139 3.02 13.62 3.26
CA GLY A 139 2.93 13.85 1.82
C GLY A 139 3.26 12.62 0.96
N THR A 140 3.17 11.42 1.53
CA THR A 140 3.62 10.17 0.89
C THR A 140 2.49 9.40 0.21
N GLY A 141 1.24 9.58 0.68
CA GLY A 141 0.08 8.87 0.13
C GLY A 141 -1.25 9.45 0.55
N LEU A 142 -2.27 9.24 -0.28
CA LEU A 142 -3.64 9.76 -0.10
C LEU A 142 -4.72 8.67 -0.04
N GLY A 143 -4.35 7.40 -0.15
CA GLY A 143 -5.36 6.35 -0.15
C GLY A 143 -4.88 4.91 -0.18
N ASP A 144 -3.57 4.66 -0.02
CA ASP A 144 -3.06 3.30 0.09
C ASP A 144 -3.49 2.66 1.41
N VAL A 145 -3.36 3.37 2.55
CA VAL A 145 -3.74 2.85 3.87
C VAL A 145 -5.17 2.31 3.91
N VAL A 146 -6.15 3.09 3.44
CA VAL A 146 -7.56 2.66 3.44
C VAL A 146 -7.83 1.52 2.46
N ALA A 147 -7.12 1.48 1.34
CA ALA A 147 -7.23 0.42 0.34
C ALA A 147 -6.62 -0.90 0.87
N GLN A 148 -5.47 -0.82 1.53
CA GLN A 148 -4.76 -1.94 2.13
C GLN A 148 -5.51 -2.51 3.34
N ALA A 149 -6.11 -1.64 4.16
CA ALA A 149 -6.99 -2.06 5.25
C ALA A 149 -8.24 -2.78 4.76
N ARG A 150 -8.80 -2.38 3.60
CA ARG A 150 -9.98 -3.02 3.00
C ARG A 150 -9.63 -4.35 2.33
N GLY A 151 -8.51 -4.41 1.59
CA GLY A 151 -8.14 -5.57 0.80
C GLY A 151 -8.90 -5.70 -0.52
N GLY A 152 -8.71 -6.80 -1.24
CA GLY A 152 -9.38 -7.11 -2.51
C GLY A 152 -9.12 -6.08 -3.61
N ILE A 153 -10.17 -5.60 -4.26
CA ILE A 153 -10.10 -4.59 -5.33
C ILE A 153 -10.93 -3.37 -4.88
N PRO A 154 -10.38 -2.50 -4.01
CA PRO A 154 -11.11 -1.38 -3.45
C PRO A 154 -11.47 -0.32 -4.50
N ILE A 155 -12.68 0.23 -4.37
CA ILE A 155 -13.10 1.47 -5.03
C ILE A 155 -13.28 2.53 -3.95
N ARG A 156 -12.47 3.57 -3.97
CA ARG A 156 -12.58 4.75 -3.10
C ARG A 156 -13.62 5.71 -3.69
N LEU A 157 -14.82 5.70 -3.13
CA LEU A 157 -15.95 6.52 -3.58
C LEU A 157 -15.89 7.94 -3.02
N GLU A 158 -15.58 8.07 -1.74
CA GLU A 158 -15.40 9.36 -1.06
C GLU A 158 -14.01 9.40 -0.39
N PRO A 159 -13.30 10.54 -0.45
CA PRO A 159 -11.95 10.64 0.10
C PRO A 159 -11.95 10.63 1.63
N GLY A 160 -10.83 10.20 2.19
CA GLY A 160 -10.56 10.26 3.62
C GLY A 160 -10.52 8.90 4.33
N ALA A 161 -10.13 8.95 5.61
CA ALA A 161 -10.07 7.81 6.51
C ALA A 161 -11.48 7.37 6.99
N PRO A 162 -11.62 6.24 7.71
CA PRO A 162 -12.90 5.82 8.27
C PRO A 162 -13.64 6.93 9.02
N GLY A 163 -14.91 7.15 8.71
CA GLY A 163 -15.71 8.26 9.24
C GLY A 163 -15.73 9.53 8.36
N TYR A 164 -14.85 9.61 7.36
CA TYR A 164 -14.86 10.61 6.29
C TYR A 164 -15.04 9.95 4.92
N GLY A 165 -14.20 8.97 4.60
CA GLY A 165 -14.23 8.27 3.33
C GLY A 165 -15.24 7.13 3.26
N THR A 166 -15.57 6.73 2.03
CA THR A 166 -16.45 5.59 1.74
C THR A 166 -15.79 4.69 0.69
N LEU A 167 -15.76 3.39 0.97
CA LEU A 167 -15.21 2.37 0.09
C LEU A 167 -16.31 1.46 -0.45
N ASP A 168 -16.11 1.00 -1.68
CA ASP A 168 -16.81 -0.13 -2.31
C ASP A 168 -15.74 -1.09 -2.87
N GLY A 169 -16.08 -1.98 -3.78
CA GLY A 169 -15.07 -2.67 -4.57
C GLY A 169 -15.61 -3.51 -5.72
N VAL A 170 -14.70 -3.88 -6.60
CA VAL A 170 -14.97 -4.84 -7.67
C VAL A 170 -15.09 -6.23 -7.02
N PRO A 171 -16.21 -6.96 -7.20
CA PRO A 171 -16.43 -8.28 -6.61
C PRO A 171 -15.70 -9.37 -7.40
N ALA A 172 -14.37 -9.25 -7.51
CA ALA A 172 -13.53 -10.18 -8.24
C ALA A 172 -12.26 -10.53 -7.45
N THR A 173 -11.62 -11.62 -7.90
CA THR A 173 -10.28 -12.03 -7.50
C THR A 173 -9.56 -12.48 -8.75
N GLY A 174 -8.23 -12.43 -8.74
CA GLY A 174 -7.44 -12.81 -9.91
C GLY A 174 -6.00 -13.13 -9.56
N ARG A 175 -5.33 -13.76 -10.53
CA ARG A 175 -3.86 -13.79 -10.58
C ARG A 175 -3.39 -12.46 -11.14
N ILE A 176 -2.35 -11.90 -10.54
CA ILE A 176 -1.72 -10.64 -10.94
C ILE A 176 -0.25 -10.94 -11.23
N GLU A 177 0.25 -10.37 -12.32
CA GLU A 177 1.67 -10.33 -12.64
C GLU A 177 2.14 -8.88 -12.63
N TYR A 178 3.39 -8.62 -12.23
CA TYR A 178 3.97 -7.29 -12.40
C TYR A 178 5.46 -7.34 -12.74
N VAL A 179 5.92 -6.27 -13.41
CA VAL A 179 7.33 -5.97 -13.67
C VAL A 179 7.57 -4.50 -13.33
N THR A 180 8.66 -4.22 -12.62
CA THR A 180 9.12 -2.85 -12.37
C THR A 180 10.31 -2.50 -13.26
N PHE A 181 10.28 -1.28 -13.80
CA PHE A 181 11.36 -0.66 -14.57
C PHE A 181 12.06 0.44 -13.75
N GLY A 182 11.86 0.44 -12.43
CA GLY A 182 12.46 1.37 -11.46
C GLY A 182 11.46 2.34 -10.83
N GLU A 183 12.01 3.33 -10.13
CA GLU A 183 11.24 4.28 -9.33
C GLU A 183 10.74 5.48 -10.16
N LEU A 184 9.63 6.07 -9.70
CA LEU A 184 9.14 7.39 -10.13
C LEU A 184 9.03 8.28 -8.88
N PRO A 185 9.53 9.53 -8.90
CA PRO A 185 9.34 10.43 -7.78
C PRO A 185 7.85 10.78 -7.62
N THR A 186 7.23 10.27 -6.56
CA THR A 186 5.81 10.47 -6.24
C THR A 186 5.49 11.93 -5.96
N GLU A 187 6.37 12.63 -5.24
CA GLU A 187 6.20 14.03 -4.83
C GLU A 187 6.07 14.98 -6.04
N SER A 188 6.85 14.77 -7.10
CA SER A 188 6.83 15.67 -8.27
C SER A 188 5.52 15.64 -9.06
N ILE A 189 4.73 14.57 -8.93
CA ILE A 189 3.45 14.41 -9.65
C ILE A 189 2.30 15.06 -8.85
N LEU A 190 2.43 15.16 -7.53
CA LEU A 190 1.41 15.69 -6.63
C LEU A 190 1.51 17.21 -6.40
N THR A 191 2.59 17.85 -6.86
CA THR A 191 2.85 19.29 -6.65
C THR A 191 2.43 20.21 -7.81
N ASP A 192 2.13 19.65 -8.98
CA ASP A 192 1.66 20.41 -10.15
C ASP A 192 0.13 20.58 -10.15
N ASP A 193 -0.40 21.39 -11.08
CA ASP A 193 -1.84 21.58 -11.27
C ASP A 193 -2.53 20.23 -11.54
N THR A 194 -3.09 19.62 -10.49
CA THR A 194 -3.72 18.30 -10.54
C THR A 194 -5.13 18.33 -11.13
N ALA A 195 -5.59 19.45 -11.72
CA ALA A 195 -6.94 19.57 -12.24
C ALA A 195 -7.23 18.54 -13.35
N ASP A 196 -6.32 18.38 -14.31
CA ASP A 196 -6.48 17.43 -15.42
C ASP A 196 -6.42 15.97 -14.92
N LEU A 197 -5.51 15.68 -13.99
CA LEU A 197 -5.41 14.38 -13.32
C LEU A 197 -6.70 14.05 -12.56
N THR A 198 -7.19 15.01 -11.77
CA THR A 198 -8.44 14.88 -11.00
C THR A 198 -9.61 14.62 -11.94
N ALA A 199 -9.73 15.39 -13.02
CA ALA A 199 -10.79 15.21 -14.00
C ALA A 199 -10.73 13.84 -14.69
N ALA A 200 -9.54 13.35 -15.04
CA ALA A 200 -9.35 12.00 -15.59
C ALA A 200 -9.73 10.92 -14.56
N GLY A 201 -9.34 11.10 -13.30
CA GLY A 201 -9.68 10.20 -12.20
C GLY A 201 -11.18 10.10 -11.94
N GLU A 202 -11.90 11.23 -11.94
CA GLU A 202 -13.36 11.24 -11.76
C GLU A 202 -14.09 10.59 -12.94
N ARG A 203 -13.59 10.76 -14.17
CA ARG A 203 -14.12 10.05 -15.36
C ARG A 203 -13.91 8.54 -15.21
N ALA A 204 -12.69 8.11 -14.88
CA ALA A 204 -12.36 6.70 -14.67
C ALA A 204 -13.22 6.07 -13.57
N LEU A 205 -13.43 6.79 -12.46
CA LEU A 205 -14.31 6.36 -11.37
C LEU A 205 -15.77 6.22 -11.82
N THR A 206 -16.27 7.17 -12.61
CA THR A 206 -17.63 7.12 -13.15
C THR A 206 -17.83 5.87 -13.99
N THR A 207 -16.91 5.59 -14.92
CA THR A 207 -16.93 4.38 -15.77
C THR A 207 -16.93 3.11 -14.92
N LEU A 208 -16.04 2.99 -13.93
CA LEU A 208 -15.96 1.79 -13.10
C LEU A 208 -17.21 1.56 -12.24
N LYS A 209 -17.88 2.63 -11.79
CA LYS A 209 -19.11 2.51 -11.00
C LYS A 209 -20.29 2.02 -11.82
N GLU A 210 -20.31 2.26 -13.12
CA GLU A 210 -21.36 1.78 -14.01
C GLU A 210 -21.27 0.27 -14.26
N ASP A 211 -20.04 -0.27 -14.31
CA ASP A 211 -19.78 -1.70 -14.46
C ASP A 211 -18.52 -2.12 -13.67
N PRO A 212 -18.66 -2.47 -12.37
CA PRO A 212 -17.54 -2.75 -11.49
C PRO A 212 -16.95 -4.14 -11.76
N THR A 213 -16.17 -4.25 -12.83
CA THR A 213 -15.48 -5.47 -13.27
C THR A 213 -13.98 -5.23 -13.41
N LEU A 214 -13.18 -6.31 -13.42
CA LEU A 214 -11.74 -6.23 -13.67
C LEU A 214 -11.42 -5.64 -15.06
N PRO A 215 -12.07 -6.07 -16.16
CA PRO A 215 -11.87 -5.44 -17.47
C PRO A 215 -12.14 -3.94 -17.46
N THR A 216 -13.24 -3.49 -16.86
CA THR A 216 -13.56 -2.06 -16.75
C THR A 216 -12.51 -1.30 -15.94
N LEU A 217 -11.99 -1.90 -14.85
CA LEU A 217 -10.87 -1.32 -14.08
C LEU A 217 -9.62 -1.16 -14.96
N MET A 218 -9.26 -2.18 -15.74
CA MET A 218 -8.07 -2.15 -16.61
C MET A 218 -8.21 -1.11 -17.73
N ASP A 219 -9.37 -1.02 -18.36
CA ASP A 219 -9.68 -0.01 -19.38
C ASP A 219 -9.63 1.41 -18.82
N ALA A 220 -10.26 1.64 -17.67
CA ALA A 220 -10.25 2.92 -16.98
C ALA A 220 -8.83 3.32 -16.57
N SER A 221 -8.05 2.37 -16.05
CA SER A 221 -6.64 2.54 -15.66
C SER A 221 -5.75 2.95 -16.84
N ARG A 222 -5.86 2.23 -17.97
CA ARG A 222 -5.10 2.57 -19.20
C ARG A 222 -5.48 3.94 -19.74
N THR A 223 -6.77 4.27 -19.74
CA THR A 223 -7.26 5.57 -20.20
C THR A 223 -6.73 6.69 -19.31
N PHE A 224 -6.85 6.53 -17.99
CA PHE A 224 -6.32 7.46 -17.01
C PHE A 224 -4.81 7.69 -17.18
N ALA A 225 -4.01 6.62 -17.28
CA ALA A 225 -2.56 6.73 -17.42
C ALA A 225 -2.14 7.59 -18.62
N ARG A 226 -2.86 7.46 -19.74
CA ARG A 226 -2.62 8.24 -20.97
C ARG A 226 -3.11 9.68 -20.82
N GLU A 227 -4.34 9.88 -20.34
CA GLU A 227 -4.94 11.21 -20.19
C GLU A 227 -4.21 12.08 -19.15
N ALA A 228 -3.73 11.47 -18.06
CA ALA A 228 -3.00 12.14 -17.01
C ALA A 228 -1.50 12.33 -17.32
N GLY A 229 -1.03 11.89 -18.50
CA GLY A 229 0.38 12.03 -18.91
C GLY A 229 1.38 11.25 -18.05
N LEU A 230 0.91 10.25 -17.30
CA LEU A 230 1.73 9.45 -16.37
C LEU A 230 2.44 8.30 -17.06
N LEU A 231 1.93 7.87 -18.22
CA LEU A 231 2.41 6.68 -18.91
C LEU A 231 3.86 6.85 -19.42
N VAL A 232 4.78 6.09 -18.84
CA VAL A 232 6.20 6.09 -19.24
C VAL A 232 6.46 5.13 -20.42
N PRO A 233 7.43 5.40 -21.31
CA PRO A 233 7.65 4.60 -22.52
C PRO A 233 7.84 3.09 -22.29
N ALA A 234 8.64 2.70 -21.30
CA ALA A 234 8.88 1.27 -21.00
C ALA A 234 7.60 0.54 -20.54
N VAL A 235 6.72 1.24 -19.80
CA VAL A 235 5.44 0.68 -19.36
C VAL A 235 4.46 0.64 -20.52
N ALA A 236 4.44 1.66 -21.39
CA ALA A 236 3.63 1.66 -22.61
C ALA A 236 3.98 0.46 -23.51
N GLU A 237 5.27 0.25 -23.77
CA GLU A 237 5.76 -0.89 -24.57
C GLU A 237 5.33 -2.24 -23.96
N ALA A 238 5.45 -2.39 -22.64
CA ALA A 238 5.00 -3.61 -21.97
C ALA A 238 3.48 -3.83 -22.09
N ILE A 239 2.67 -2.77 -21.98
CA ILE A 239 1.22 -2.85 -22.15
C ILE A 239 0.88 -3.26 -23.59
N ASP A 240 1.53 -2.69 -24.59
CA ASP A 240 1.30 -3.01 -26.00
C ASP A 240 1.65 -4.48 -26.31
N LEU A 241 2.77 -4.99 -25.77
CA LEU A 241 3.16 -6.40 -25.93
C LEU A 241 2.17 -7.36 -25.25
N VAL A 242 1.58 -6.97 -24.12
CA VAL A 242 0.54 -7.76 -23.46
C VAL A 242 -0.76 -7.75 -24.28
N ASP A 243 -1.12 -6.61 -24.90
CA ASP A 243 -2.29 -6.51 -25.77
C ASP A 243 -2.13 -7.35 -27.05
N ASP A 244 -0.93 -7.38 -27.65
CA ASP A 244 -0.61 -8.18 -28.84
C ASP A 244 -0.82 -9.70 -28.62
N VAL A 245 -0.70 -10.18 -27.37
CA VAL A 245 -0.97 -11.58 -26.99
C VAL A 245 -2.38 -11.79 -26.43
N GLY A 246 -3.22 -10.75 -26.43
CA GLY A 246 -4.61 -10.78 -25.97
C GLY A 246 -4.79 -10.75 -24.45
N GLY A 247 -3.77 -10.29 -23.72
CA GLY A 247 -3.82 -10.09 -22.27
C GLY A 247 -4.29 -8.68 -21.88
N GLU A 248 -4.45 -8.45 -20.58
CA GLU A 248 -4.80 -7.13 -20.05
C GLU A 248 -3.71 -6.64 -19.09
N ALA A 249 -3.12 -5.48 -19.41
CA ALA A 249 -2.13 -4.79 -18.57
C ALA A 249 -2.45 -3.31 -18.37
N SER A 250 -1.90 -2.75 -17.30
CA SER A 250 -1.92 -1.31 -17.02
C SER A 250 -0.72 -0.90 -16.15
N MET A 251 -0.54 0.41 -15.98
CA MET A 251 0.50 0.98 -15.13
C MET A 251 0.04 1.00 -13.67
N ALA A 252 0.92 0.63 -12.74
CA ALA A 252 0.72 0.95 -11.32
C ALA A 252 1.00 2.45 -11.12
N MET A 253 -0.02 3.20 -10.72
CA MET A 253 0.10 4.66 -10.66
C MET A 253 1.20 5.09 -9.69
N LEU A 254 1.96 6.12 -10.11
CA LEU A 254 3.09 6.70 -9.37
C LEU A 254 4.32 5.78 -9.24
N GLY A 255 4.43 4.73 -10.07
CA GLY A 255 5.62 3.87 -10.19
C GLY A 255 5.92 3.48 -11.64
N ARG A 256 7.17 3.11 -12.00
CA ARG A 256 7.48 2.58 -13.35
C ARG A 256 7.16 1.10 -13.41
N THR A 257 5.97 0.73 -12.99
CA THR A 257 5.56 -0.66 -12.85
C THR A 257 4.39 -0.91 -13.79
N VAL A 258 4.48 -1.99 -14.55
CA VAL A 258 3.35 -2.56 -15.28
C VAL A 258 2.79 -3.72 -14.45
N PHE A 259 1.46 -3.81 -14.35
CA PHE A 259 0.79 -4.98 -13.80
C PHE A 259 -0.21 -5.53 -14.82
N ALA A 260 -0.40 -6.85 -14.82
CA ALA A 260 -1.29 -7.55 -15.74
C ALA A 260 -2.19 -8.55 -15.02
N LEU A 261 -3.35 -8.81 -15.61
CA LEU A 261 -4.26 -9.87 -15.19
C LEU A 261 -3.81 -11.20 -15.78
N GLY A 262 -4.06 -12.30 -15.04
CA GLY A 262 -3.79 -13.63 -15.56
C GLY A 262 -2.30 -13.83 -15.79
N THR A 263 -1.92 -14.26 -16.99
CA THR A 263 -0.55 -14.56 -17.46
C THR A 263 -0.02 -13.55 -18.47
N GLY A 264 -0.66 -12.37 -18.58
CA GLY A 264 -0.39 -11.43 -19.67
C GLY A 264 1.08 -11.07 -19.85
N LEU A 265 1.82 -10.79 -18.77
CA LEU A 265 3.23 -10.41 -18.86
C LEU A 265 4.12 -11.61 -19.21
N SER A 266 3.86 -12.78 -18.63
CA SER A 266 4.55 -14.02 -18.99
C SER A 266 4.34 -14.38 -20.46
N ASP A 267 3.10 -14.27 -20.95
CA ASP A 267 2.73 -14.58 -22.34
C ASP A 267 3.37 -13.58 -23.32
N ALA A 268 3.57 -12.33 -22.89
CA ALA A 268 4.30 -11.29 -23.60
C ALA A 268 5.84 -11.45 -23.54
N GLY A 269 6.35 -12.48 -22.84
CA GLY A 269 7.79 -12.80 -22.79
C GLY A 269 8.58 -12.11 -21.67
N TYR A 270 7.91 -11.50 -20.70
CA TYR A 270 8.56 -11.00 -19.48
C TYR A 270 8.77 -12.13 -18.46
N ASP A 271 9.62 -11.88 -17.46
CA ASP A 271 9.78 -12.70 -16.24
C ASP A 271 9.15 -11.94 -15.05
N PRO A 272 7.82 -11.94 -14.91
CA PRO A 272 7.14 -11.12 -13.92
C PRO A 272 7.19 -11.74 -12.52
N THR A 273 7.07 -10.90 -11.51
CA THR A 273 6.65 -11.38 -10.19
C THR A 273 5.17 -11.77 -10.25
N VAL A 274 4.82 -12.86 -9.58
CA VAL A 274 3.50 -13.49 -9.67
C VAL A 274 2.83 -13.50 -8.31
N CYS A 275 1.69 -12.84 -8.20
CA CYS A 275 0.88 -12.82 -7.00
C CYS A 275 -0.62 -12.92 -7.34
N ARG A 276 -1.46 -12.60 -6.35
CA ARG A 276 -2.92 -12.63 -6.50
C ARG A 276 -3.53 -11.41 -5.84
N VAL A 277 -4.80 -11.17 -6.14
CA VAL A 277 -5.64 -10.30 -5.33
C VAL A 277 -5.72 -10.87 -3.91
N HIS A 278 -5.30 -10.10 -2.90
CA HIS A 278 -5.40 -10.50 -1.50
C HIS A 278 -6.82 -10.20 -1.01
N PRO A 279 -7.63 -11.21 -0.66
CA PRO A 279 -9.05 -10.99 -0.38
C PRO A 279 -9.32 -10.28 0.95
N GLY A 280 -8.39 -10.37 1.91
CA GLY A 280 -8.49 -9.71 3.22
C GLY A 280 -7.77 -8.36 3.26
N GLY A 281 -7.99 -7.61 4.33
CA GLY A 281 -7.21 -6.42 4.66
C GLY A 281 -5.88 -6.73 5.34
N SER A 282 -5.35 -5.73 6.03
CA SER A 282 -4.27 -5.88 7.00
C SER A 282 -4.68 -6.78 8.17
N ARG A 283 -3.69 -7.39 8.83
CA ARG A 283 -3.92 -8.27 9.99
C ARG A 283 -2.72 -8.30 10.93
N VAL A 284 -2.98 -8.50 12.22
CA VAL A 284 -1.94 -8.94 13.16
C VAL A 284 -1.53 -10.38 12.80
N CYS A 285 -0.24 -10.67 12.87
CA CYS A 285 0.31 -12.00 12.67
C CYS A 285 0.22 -12.79 13.98
N GLU A 286 -0.14 -14.07 13.91
CA GLU A 286 -0.12 -14.92 15.10
C GLU A 286 1.31 -15.01 15.64
N PRO A 287 1.52 -14.95 16.97
CA PRO A 287 2.84 -15.10 17.55
C PRO A 287 3.42 -16.46 17.19
N ASP A 288 4.69 -16.51 16.80
CA ASP A 288 5.39 -17.75 16.45
C ASP A 288 5.40 -18.71 17.65
N ARG A 289 4.45 -19.65 17.70
CA ARG A 289 4.36 -20.66 18.77
C ARG A 289 5.40 -21.79 18.65
N ASN A 290 6.54 -21.54 18.02
CA ASN A 290 7.57 -22.56 17.78
C ASN A 290 8.87 -22.29 18.55
N GLY A 291 8.78 -22.40 19.88
CA GLY A 291 9.92 -22.76 20.71
C GLY A 291 10.18 -24.27 20.67
N SER A 292 11.27 -24.67 20.00
CA SER A 292 12.04 -25.92 20.13
C SER A 292 11.99 -26.89 18.93
N PRO A 293 13.15 -27.19 18.30
CA PRO A 293 13.27 -28.38 17.49
C PRO A 293 13.38 -29.58 18.45
N THR A 294 12.32 -30.38 18.57
CA THR A 294 12.47 -31.76 19.03
C THR A 294 13.48 -32.45 18.12
N ARG A 295 14.71 -32.61 18.61
CA ARG A 295 15.68 -33.58 18.08
C ARG A 295 15.00 -34.95 18.11
N ARG A 296 14.50 -35.39 16.96
CA ARG A 296 14.22 -36.82 16.75
C ARG A 296 15.55 -37.55 16.76
N ARG A 297 15.73 -38.43 17.75
CA ARG A 297 16.58 -39.61 17.64
C ARG A 297 15.75 -40.74 17.06
#